data_AF-A0A9P5MFR3-F1
#
_entry.id   AF-A0A9P5MFR3-F1
#
_cell.length_a   1.000
_cell.length_b   1.000
_cell.length_c   1.000
_cell.angle_alpha   90.00
_cell.angle_beta   90.00
_cell.angle_gamma   90.00
#
_symmetry.space_group_name_H-M   'P 1'
#
loop_
_entity.id
_entity.type
_entity.pdbx_description
1 polymer ?
#
loop_
_entity_poly.entity_id
_entity_poly.type
_entity_poly.pdbx_seq_one_letter_code
_entity_poly.pdbx_strand_id
1 'polypeptide(L)'
;MVSFLYPSAIEDASHISYGAQCAKVSRHSLCTSCTCQGLHPQPDWQAVADDSDDADEVLAAAAESGDLLTDEGFLNTCACGHGAEDHGCDCDPEEFARKAALAVQIDSILYANGRLLDFNYHSPEVFLLKQQMKPSDPLAGLGELQNVIPIFVWRLLSWTNVDASS
;
A
#
# COMPACT_ATOMS: atom_id res chain seq x y z
N MET A 1 -16.51 20.67 -13.34
CA MET A 1 -15.60 20.34 -12.22
C MET A 1 -16.02 18.98 -11.74
N VAL A 2 -15.12 18.01 -11.70
CA VAL A 2 -15.43 16.65 -11.21
C VAL A 2 -15.08 16.63 -9.72
N SER A 3 -16.02 16.17 -8.91
CA SER A 3 -15.80 15.91 -7.49
C SER A 3 -15.73 14.41 -7.26
N PHE A 4 -14.93 13.99 -6.30
CA PHE A 4 -14.79 12.58 -5.93
C PHE A 4 -14.66 12.45 -4.42
N LEU A 5 -15.03 11.29 -3.90
CA LEU A 5 -14.90 10.99 -2.49
C LEU A 5 -13.49 10.54 -2.14
N TYR A 6 -13.06 10.85 -0.93
CA TYR A 6 -11.88 10.29 -0.32
C TYR A 6 -12.26 9.67 1.02
N PRO A 7 -11.84 8.43 1.31
CA PRO A 7 -12.19 7.77 2.56
C PRO A 7 -11.50 8.49 3.73
N SER A 8 -12.27 9.23 4.53
CA SER A 8 -11.77 10.04 5.64
C SER A 8 -11.45 9.19 6.87
N ALA A 9 -12.13 8.04 6.99
CA ALA A 9 -11.96 7.13 8.11
C ALA A 9 -10.47 6.79 8.34
N ILE A 10 -10.02 7.04 9.56
CA ILE A 10 -8.66 6.75 10.05
C ILE A 10 -8.63 5.53 10.98
N GLU A 11 -9.71 4.75 11.01
CA GLU A 11 -9.79 3.48 11.73
C GLU A 11 -8.87 2.42 11.09
N ASP A 12 -8.75 1.27 11.74
CA ASP A 12 -7.97 0.15 11.22
C ASP A 12 -8.41 -0.25 9.81
N ALA A 13 -7.43 -0.57 8.94
CA ALA A 13 -7.67 -0.91 7.54
C ALA A 13 -8.70 -2.05 7.35
N SER A 14 -8.79 -2.98 8.31
CA SER A 14 -9.76 -4.09 8.29
C SER A 14 -11.23 -3.68 8.47
N HIS A 15 -11.48 -2.45 8.89
CA HIS A 15 -12.83 -1.91 9.14
C HIS A 15 -13.41 -1.12 7.96
N ILE A 16 -12.61 -0.85 6.92
CA ILE A 16 -13.05 -0.11 5.73
C ILE A 16 -13.12 -1.02 4.50
N SER A 17 -13.95 -0.64 3.51
CA SER A 17 -14.15 -1.43 2.29
C SER A 17 -12.86 -1.62 1.51
N TYR A 18 -12.81 -2.65 0.66
CA TYR A 18 -11.64 -2.89 -0.20
C TYR A 18 -11.34 -1.70 -1.11
N GLY A 19 -12.37 -1.05 -1.67
CA GLY A 19 -12.18 0.14 -2.50
C GLY A 19 -11.64 1.33 -1.70
N ALA A 20 -12.09 1.52 -0.47
CA ALA A 20 -11.53 2.52 0.44
C ALA A 20 -10.05 2.23 0.79
N GLN A 21 -9.71 0.98 1.08
CA GLN A 21 -8.30 0.57 1.28
C GLN A 21 -7.48 0.84 0.02
N CYS A 22 -8.00 0.48 -1.14
CA CYS A 22 -7.33 0.68 -2.42
C CYS A 22 -7.10 2.17 -2.72
N ALA A 23 -8.08 3.04 -2.47
CA ALA A 23 -7.93 4.49 -2.64
C ALA A 23 -6.80 5.05 -1.75
N LYS A 24 -6.73 4.61 -0.49
CA LYS A 24 -5.66 4.99 0.45
C LYS A 24 -4.29 4.47 0.00
N VAL A 25 -4.19 3.19 -0.36
CA VAL A 25 -2.94 2.55 -0.82
C VAL A 25 -2.44 3.22 -2.09
N SER A 26 -3.33 3.44 -3.05
CA SER A 26 -3.02 4.04 -4.35
C SER A 26 -2.44 5.43 -4.21
N ARG A 27 -3.01 6.26 -3.34
CA ARG A 27 -2.52 7.62 -3.08
C ARG A 27 -1.06 7.67 -2.63
N HIS A 28 -0.59 6.65 -1.92
CA HIS A 28 0.72 6.66 -1.28
C HIS A 28 1.76 5.78 -1.97
N SER A 29 1.35 5.02 -2.99
CA SER A 29 2.20 4.08 -3.71
C SER A 29 2.68 4.65 -5.05
N LEU A 30 3.88 4.25 -5.46
CA LEU A 30 4.41 4.61 -6.77
C LEU A 30 3.61 3.91 -7.88
N CYS A 31 3.45 4.60 -9.01
CA CYS A 31 2.95 3.96 -10.21
C CYS A 31 3.97 2.95 -10.75
N THR A 32 3.53 1.75 -11.10
CA THR A 32 4.36 0.72 -11.74
C THR A 32 4.68 1.05 -13.20
N SER A 33 3.83 1.83 -13.84
CA SER A 33 3.88 2.14 -15.28
C SER A 33 4.59 3.47 -15.59
N CYS A 34 4.82 4.36 -14.61
CA CYS A 34 5.51 5.64 -14.80
C CYS A 34 6.19 6.16 -13.52
N THR A 35 6.64 7.43 -13.51
CA THR A 35 7.31 8.06 -12.35
C THR A 35 6.36 8.75 -11.37
N CYS A 36 5.05 8.52 -11.49
CA CYS A 36 4.05 9.10 -10.59
C CYS A 36 4.24 8.55 -9.15
N GLN A 37 4.11 9.44 -8.16
CA GLN A 37 4.42 9.15 -6.75
C GLN A 37 3.19 8.77 -5.89
N GLY A 38 2.06 8.53 -6.53
CA GLY A 38 0.79 8.35 -5.85
C GLY A 38 -0.37 8.65 -6.78
N LEU A 39 -1.44 7.88 -6.68
CA LEU A 39 -2.68 8.18 -7.37
C LEU A 39 -3.20 9.55 -6.90
N HIS A 40 -3.36 10.47 -7.85
CA HIS A 40 -3.78 11.83 -7.58
C HIS A 40 -4.72 12.31 -8.68
N PRO A 41 -5.64 13.24 -8.35
CA PRO A 41 -6.64 13.71 -9.29
C PRO A 41 -6.02 14.59 -10.39
N GLN A 42 -6.78 14.76 -11.48
CA GLN A 42 -6.48 15.75 -12.51
C GLN A 42 -6.49 17.17 -11.91
N PRO A 43 -5.81 18.14 -12.54
CA PRO A 43 -5.99 19.54 -12.20
C PRO A 43 -7.48 19.92 -12.21
N ASP A 44 -7.90 20.76 -11.27
CA ASP A 44 -9.28 21.26 -11.11
C ASP A 44 -10.33 20.22 -10.68
N TRP A 45 -9.93 19.01 -10.29
CA TRP A 45 -10.82 18.06 -9.63
C TRP A 45 -10.80 18.26 -8.12
N GLN A 46 -11.96 18.06 -7.48
CA GLN A 46 -12.14 18.33 -6.06
C GLN A 46 -12.33 17.04 -5.27
N ALA A 47 -11.44 16.81 -4.31
CA ALA A 47 -11.62 15.76 -3.32
C ALA A 47 -12.59 16.23 -2.23
N VAL A 48 -13.53 15.38 -1.86
CA VAL A 48 -14.51 15.59 -0.79
C VAL A 48 -14.41 14.41 0.19
N ALA A 49 -14.45 14.66 1.48
CA ALA A 49 -14.42 13.58 2.47
C ALA A 49 -15.74 12.80 2.45
N ASP A 50 -15.69 11.47 2.56
CA ASP A 50 -16.87 10.59 2.54
C ASP A 50 -17.76 10.71 3.79
N ASP A 51 -17.28 11.36 4.85
CA ASP A 51 -18.04 11.71 6.06
C ASP A 51 -18.61 13.14 6.05
N SER A 52 -18.46 13.87 4.95
CA SER A 52 -18.97 15.24 4.84
C SER A 52 -20.44 15.29 4.45
N ASP A 53 -21.09 16.43 4.75
CA ASP A 53 -22.49 16.68 4.38
C ASP A 53 -22.73 16.64 2.84
N ASP A 54 -21.67 16.82 2.04
CA ASP A 54 -21.72 16.83 0.58
C ASP A 54 -21.51 15.43 -0.04
N ALA A 55 -21.22 14.40 0.76
CA ALA A 55 -20.79 13.09 0.27
C ALA A 55 -21.84 12.41 -0.63
N ASP A 56 -23.11 12.47 -0.25
CA ASP A 56 -24.22 11.88 -1.01
C ASP A 56 -24.39 12.55 -2.40
N GLU A 57 -24.20 13.87 -2.48
CA GLU A 57 -24.26 14.61 -3.75
C GLU A 57 -23.11 14.20 -4.68
N VAL A 58 -21.90 14.10 -4.13
CA VAL A 58 -20.72 13.67 -4.89
C VAL A 58 -20.85 12.23 -5.37
N LEU A 59 -21.35 11.32 -4.52
CA LEU A 59 -21.56 9.92 -4.89
C LEU A 59 -22.61 9.78 -5.99
N ALA A 60 -23.72 10.53 -5.91
CA ALA A 60 -24.74 10.54 -6.95
C ALA A 60 -24.18 11.03 -8.29
N ALA A 61 -23.32 12.06 -8.29
CA ALA A 61 -22.64 12.55 -9.49
C ALA A 61 -21.59 11.56 -10.03
N ALA A 62 -20.93 10.79 -9.14
CA ALA A 62 -19.93 9.81 -9.52
C ALA A 62 -20.49 8.68 -10.40
N ALA A 63 -21.76 8.31 -10.23
CA ALA A 63 -22.42 7.30 -11.06
C ALA A 63 -22.43 7.65 -12.57
N GLU A 64 -22.29 8.93 -12.93
CA GLU A 64 -22.24 9.40 -14.32
C GLU A 64 -20.81 9.51 -14.87
N SER A 65 -19.79 9.25 -14.04
CA SER A 65 -18.38 9.52 -14.36
C SER A 65 -17.64 8.38 -15.08
N GLY A 66 -18.30 7.25 -15.33
CA GLY A 66 -17.71 6.09 -16.01
C GLY A 66 -16.51 5.52 -15.24
N ASP A 67 -15.45 5.13 -15.94
CA ASP A 67 -14.27 4.47 -15.34
C ASP A 67 -13.35 5.41 -14.54
N LEU A 68 -13.71 6.69 -14.45
CA LEU A 68 -12.91 7.71 -13.76
C LEU A 68 -12.97 7.53 -12.23
N LEU A 69 -14.14 7.15 -11.72
CA LEU A 69 -14.40 6.91 -10.30
C LEU A 69 -14.88 5.46 -10.11
N THR A 70 -14.71 4.93 -8.91
CA THR A 70 -15.28 3.64 -8.52
C THR A 70 -16.79 3.77 -8.26
N ASP A 71 -17.49 2.64 -8.14
CA ASP A 71 -18.91 2.62 -7.70
C ASP A 71 -19.12 3.25 -6.30
N GLU A 72 -18.05 3.29 -5.48
CA GLU A 72 -18.04 3.95 -4.17
C GLU A 72 -17.68 5.45 -4.26
N GLY A 73 -17.50 5.99 -5.47
CA GLY A 73 -17.18 7.39 -5.71
C GLY A 73 -15.70 7.78 -5.50
N PHE A 74 -14.81 6.80 -5.29
CA PHE A 74 -13.38 7.05 -5.10
C PHE A 74 -12.65 7.21 -6.43
N LEU A 75 -11.53 7.93 -6.43
CA LEU A 75 -10.73 8.13 -7.63
C LEU A 75 -10.13 6.80 -8.14
N ASN A 76 -10.46 6.44 -9.38
CA ASN A 76 -9.96 5.22 -10.01
C ASN A 76 -8.86 5.49 -11.04
N THR A 77 -8.95 6.61 -11.78
CA THR A 77 -7.94 6.99 -12.79
C THR A 77 -7.08 8.15 -12.28
N CYS A 78 -5.76 7.93 -12.21
CA CYS A 78 -4.78 8.95 -11.84
C CYS A 78 -4.57 9.98 -12.96
N ALA A 79 -4.13 11.19 -12.61
CA ALA A 79 -3.75 12.19 -13.60
C ALA A 79 -2.58 11.76 -14.51
N CYS A 80 -1.77 10.78 -14.09
CA CYS A 80 -0.74 10.18 -14.92
C CYS A 80 -1.30 9.29 -16.05
N GLY A 81 -2.61 9.02 -16.06
CA GLY A 81 -3.31 8.21 -17.06
C GLY A 81 -3.43 6.72 -16.72
N HIS A 82 -2.94 6.30 -15.55
CA HIS A 82 -2.97 4.91 -15.09
C HIS A 82 -3.98 4.70 -13.96
N GLY A 83 -4.50 3.49 -13.83
CA GLY A 83 -5.52 3.13 -12.84
C GLY A 83 -4.96 2.92 -11.44
N ALA A 84 -5.85 2.69 -10.47
CA ALA A 84 -5.50 2.38 -9.09
C ALA A 84 -4.69 1.07 -8.96
N GLU A 85 -4.93 0.12 -9.86
CA GLU A 85 -4.16 -1.12 -9.99
C GLU A 85 -2.66 -0.87 -10.20
N ASP A 86 -2.30 0.10 -11.04
CA ASP A 86 -0.92 0.50 -11.29
C ASP A 86 -0.30 1.24 -10.09
N HIS A 87 -1.11 1.66 -9.12
CA HIS A 87 -0.67 2.32 -7.89
C HIS A 87 -0.73 1.36 -6.70
N GLY A 88 -0.50 0.08 -6.92
CA GLY A 88 -0.24 -0.86 -5.83
C GLY A 88 -1.46 -1.51 -5.19
N CYS A 89 -2.66 -1.33 -5.76
CA CYS A 89 -3.81 -2.16 -5.40
C CYS A 89 -3.73 -3.58 -5.98
N ASP A 90 -3.07 -3.76 -7.11
CA ASP A 90 -2.84 -5.09 -7.70
C ASP A 90 -1.53 -5.69 -7.14
N CYS A 91 -1.61 -6.24 -5.93
CA CYS A 91 -0.52 -7.00 -5.32
C CYS A 91 -1.02 -8.15 -4.46
N ASP A 92 -0.09 -8.99 -4.01
CA ASP A 92 -0.40 -10.11 -3.12
C ASP A 92 -1.18 -9.64 -1.87
N PRO A 93 -2.18 -10.40 -1.37
CA PRO A 93 -3.02 -9.99 -0.25
C PRO A 93 -2.25 -9.62 1.03
N GLU A 94 -1.13 -10.27 1.34
CA GLU A 94 -0.31 -9.96 2.52
C GLU A 94 0.38 -8.60 2.34
N GLU A 95 0.94 -8.35 1.16
CA GLU A 95 1.56 -7.07 0.83
C GLU A 95 0.52 -5.94 0.75
N PHE A 96 -0.67 -6.22 0.21
CA PHE A 96 -1.77 -5.26 0.19
C PHE A 96 -2.22 -4.89 1.60
N ALA A 97 -2.41 -5.87 2.50
CA ALA A 97 -2.78 -5.62 3.88
C ALA A 97 -1.72 -4.78 4.62
N ARG A 98 -0.43 -5.08 4.40
CA ARG A 98 0.70 -4.32 4.95
C ARG A 98 0.68 -2.87 4.46
N LYS A 99 0.48 -2.66 3.16
CA LYS A 99 0.37 -1.32 2.56
C LYS A 99 -0.87 -0.57 3.04
N ALA A 100 -2.00 -1.24 3.20
CA ALA A 100 -3.24 -0.64 3.68
C ALA A 100 -3.08 -0.11 5.12
N ALA A 101 -2.42 -0.87 5.99
CA ALA A 101 -2.10 -0.42 7.35
C ALA A 101 -1.18 0.83 7.35
N LEU A 102 -0.14 0.85 6.52
CA LEU A 102 0.74 2.01 6.36
C LEU A 102 0.00 3.22 5.77
N ALA A 103 -0.87 3.01 4.79
CA ALA A 103 -1.67 4.06 4.17
C ALA A 103 -2.63 4.71 5.18
N VAL A 104 -3.28 3.92 6.03
CA VAL A 104 -4.09 4.43 7.16
C VAL A 104 -3.24 5.27 8.13
N GLN A 105 -2.02 4.81 8.44
CA GLN A 105 -1.11 5.57 9.31
C GLN A 105 -0.71 6.92 8.70
N ILE A 106 -0.38 6.93 7.40
CA ILE A 106 -0.06 8.16 6.67
C ILE A 106 -1.27 9.10 6.67
N ASP A 107 -2.46 8.58 6.39
CA ASP A 107 -3.70 9.36 6.39
C ASP A 107 -4.03 9.94 7.76
N SER A 108 -3.79 9.21 8.85
CA SER A 108 -3.96 9.70 10.21
C SER A 108 -3.11 10.95 10.49
N ILE A 109 -1.85 10.94 10.03
CA ILE A 109 -0.96 12.11 10.13
C ILE A 109 -1.50 13.27 9.28
N LEU A 110 -1.92 13.00 8.04
CA LEU A 110 -2.45 14.03 7.16
C LEU A 110 -3.75 14.64 7.71
N TYR A 111 -4.62 13.82 8.27
CA TYR A 111 -5.86 14.23 8.92
C TYR A 111 -5.59 15.13 10.12
N ALA A 112 -4.69 14.72 11.02
CA ALA A 112 -4.29 15.52 12.18
C ALA A 112 -3.72 16.90 11.81
N ASN A 113 -3.12 17.03 10.63
CA ASN A 113 -2.58 18.28 10.11
C ASN A 113 -3.58 19.10 9.28
N GLY A 114 -4.81 18.62 9.08
CA GLY A 114 -5.79 19.26 8.19
C GLY A 114 -5.31 19.31 6.74
N ARG A 115 -4.61 18.25 6.29
CA ARG A 115 -4.04 18.09 4.94
C ARG A 115 -4.49 16.80 4.26
N LEU A 116 -5.51 16.12 4.79
CA LEU A 116 -5.98 14.85 4.24
C LEU A 116 -6.40 14.99 2.77
N LEU A 117 -7.05 16.07 2.37
CA LEU A 117 -7.51 16.25 0.97
C LEU A 117 -6.49 17.00 0.10
N ASP A 118 -5.32 17.36 0.63
CA ASP A 118 -4.25 18.01 -0.12
C ASP A 118 -3.30 16.96 -0.71
N PHE A 119 -3.51 16.63 -1.99
CA PHE A 119 -2.69 15.65 -2.71
C PHE A 119 -1.29 16.17 -3.07
N ASN A 120 -1.04 17.48 -2.96
CA ASN A 120 0.25 18.11 -3.23
C ASN A 120 1.05 18.37 -1.95
N TYR A 121 0.49 18.02 -0.78
CA TYR A 121 1.19 18.19 0.48
C TYR A 121 2.36 17.24 0.63
N HIS A 122 3.50 17.76 1.08
CA HIS A 122 4.71 17.00 1.35
C HIS A 122 5.20 17.27 2.78
N SER A 123 5.46 16.20 3.53
CA SER A 123 6.16 16.28 4.82
C SER A 123 7.27 15.23 4.91
N PRO A 124 8.36 15.49 5.65
CA PRO A 124 9.43 14.52 5.85
C PRO A 124 8.93 13.21 6.50
N GLU A 125 7.98 13.31 7.42
CA GLU A 125 7.37 12.16 8.10
C GLU A 125 6.59 11.26 7.14
N VAL A 126 5.71 11.86 6.33
CA VAL A 126 4.94 11.14 5.30
C VAL A 126 5.90 10.52 4.28
N PHE A 127 6.97 11.23 3.90
CA PHE A 127 7.97 10.69 2.98
C PHE A 127 8.66 9.43 3.51
N LEU A 128 9.04 9.41 4.79
CA LEU A 128 9.66 8.24 5.42
C LEU A 128 8.70 7.04 5.46
N LEU A 129 7.43 7.26 5.75
CA LEU A 129 6.42 6.19 5.70
C LEU A 129 6.16 5.69 4.28
N LYS A 130 6.11 6.59 3.29
CA LYS A 130 6.00 6.21 1.87
C LYS A 130 7.18 5.34 1.40
N GLN A 131 8.38 5.48 1.98
CA GLN A 131 9.47 4.56 1.65
C GLN A 131 9.18 3.11 2.06
N GLN A 132 8.37 2.91 3.10
CA GLN A 132 7.93 1.59 3.55
C GLN A 132 6.81 1.01 2.67
N MET A 133 6.16 1.82 1.82
CA MET A 133 5.17 1.33 0.84
C MET A 133 5.82 0.58 -0.33
N LYS A 134 7.14 0.67 -0.49
CA LYS A 134 7.86 -0.08 -1.52
C LYS A 134 7.71 -1.59 -1.28
N PRO A 135 7.72 -2.41 -2.35
CA PRO A 135 7.64 -3.86 -2.21
C PRO A 135 8.68 -4.38 -1.22
N SER A 136 8.21 -5.19 -0.28
CA SER A 136 9.06 -5.99 0.60
C SER A 136 10.00 -6.84 -0.27
N ASP A 137 11.31 -6.82 -0.03
CA ASP A 137 12.22 -7.72 -0.72
C ASP A 137 11.85 -9.17 -0.37
N PRO A 138 11.43 -10.02 -1.34
CA PRO A 138 11.04 -11.40 -1.06
C PRO A 138 12.19 -12.24 -0.47
N LEU A 139 13.45 -11.79 -0.57
CA LEU A 139 14.60 -12.45 0.03
C LEU A 139 14.90 -12.03 1.48
N ALA A 140 14.26 -10.96 2.00
CA ALA A 140 14.49 -10.50 3.37
C ALA A 140 14.00 -11.52 4.42
N GLY A 141 12.97 -12.33 4.10
CA GLY A 141 12.43 -13.38 4.99
C GLY A 141 13.18 -14.72 4.95
N LEU A 142 14.06 -14.96 3.97
CA LEU A 142 14.84 -16.21 3.87
C LEU A 142 16.19 -16.13 4.60
N GLY A 143 16.58 -14.95 5.10
CA GLY A 143 17.84 -14.74 5.81
C GLY A 143 17.85 -15.18 7.29
N GLU A 144 16.69 -15.38 7.91
CA GLU A 144 16.62 -15.70 9.36
C GLU A 144 16.74 -17.20 9.69
N LEU A 145 16.71 -18.10 8.70
CA LEU A 145 16.87 -19.54 8.92
C LEU A 145 18.31 -20.08 8.73
N GLN A 146 19.32 -19.21 8.57
CA GLN A 146 20.72 -19.64 8.40
C GLN A 146 21.61 -19.46 9.65
N ASN A 147 21.09 -18.96 10.77
CA ASN A 147 21.90 -18.67 11.97
C ASN A 147 21.75 -19.65 13.15
N VAL A 148 21.45 -20.93 12.88
CA VAL A 148 21.61 -22.01 13.86
C VAL A 148 22.41 -23.17 13.26
N ILE A 149 23.69 -22.92 13.00
CA ILE A 149 24.70 -23.99 13.00
C ILE A 149 25.78 -23.60 14.03
N PRO A 150 25.77 -24.18 15.24
CA PRO A 150 27.00 -24.25 16.01
C PRO A 150 27.89 -25.30 15.35
N ILE A 151 28.96 -24.82 14.71
CA ILE A 151 30.13 -25.61 14.36
C ILE A 151 30.67 -26.23 15.66
N PHE A 152 30.44 -27.53 15.88
CA PHE A 152 31.21 -28.30 16.86
C PHE A 152 31.63 -29.65 16.28
N VAL A 153 32.89 -29.66 15.86
CA VAL A 153 33.92 -30.67 16.16
C VAL A 153 33.69 -32.11 15.65
N TRP A 154 34.47 -32.44 14.63
CA TRP A 154 34.96 -33.79 14.32
C TRP A 154 35.38 -34.57 15.57
N ARG A 155 34.75 -35.72 15.86
CA ARG A 155 35.46 -36.93 16.31
C ARG A 155 34.54 -38.15 16.44
N LEU A 156 35.11 -39.28 16.02
CA LEU A 156 34.82 -40.67 16.42
C LEU A 156 33.64 -41.35 15.75
N LEU A 157 34.00 -42.28 14.85
CA LEU A 157 33.55 -43.69 14.73
C LEU A 157 34.03 -44.12 13.33
N SER A 158 35.14 -44.84 13.17
CA SER A 158 35.15 -46.29 13.32
C SER A 158 36.59 -46.83 13.36
N TRP A 159 37.00 -47.40 14.50
CA TRP A 159 38.10 -48.35 14.58
C TRP A 159 37.59 -49.56 15.36
N THR A 160 37.33 -50.64 14.64
CA THR A 160 37.50 -52.06 14.97
C THR A 160 36.92 -52.84 13.79
N ASN A 161 37.48 -53.89 13.23
CA ASN A 161 38.78 -54.56 13.30
C ASN A 161 38.69 -55.68 12.23
N VAL A 162 39.81 -56.37 11.94
CA VAL A 162 39.85 -57.77 11.46
C VAL A 162 39.45 -57.99 9.99
N ASP A 163 40.18 -58.70 9.12
CA ASP A 163 41.46 -59.42 9.17
C ASP A 163 41.83 -59.85 7.74
N ALA A 164 43.10 -60.18 7.55
CA ALA A 164 43.63 -61.18 6.61
C ALA A 164 43.52 -60.92 5.09
N SER A 165 44.42 -61.36 4.22
CA SER A 165 45.79 -61.87 4.25
C SER A 165 46.15 -61.99 2.76
N SER A 166 47.43 -61.76 2.46
CA SER A 166 48.23 -62.28 1.33
C SER A 166 47.54 -63.08 0.23
#